data_AF-A0AAN6RVH7-F1
#
_entry.id   AF-A0AAN6RVH7-F1
#
_cell.length_a   1.000
_cell.length_b   1.000
_cell.length_c   1.000
_cell.angle_alpha   90.00
_cell.angle_beta   90.00
_cell.angle_gamma   90.00
#
_symmetry.space_group_name_H-M   'P 1'
#
loop_
_entity.id
_entity.type
_entity.pdbx_description
1 polymer ?
#
loop_
_entity_poly.entity_id
_entity_poly.type
_entity_poly.pdbx_seq_one_letter_code
_entity_poly.pdbx_strand_id
1 'polypeptide(L)'
;MAVFSVSARALLLAVLAAAGVRGNPIDLSSDGAITPCATVKCTSTTTCKVIDGKAQCVPILGVKCGNTVCEAGLTCCNPSCSLCVKPGMACTAHICPPIPIDPLPIQCGSTVCKPGLECCNASCGTCVEPGKGCTKQLCVPTGPQCGKTVCPAGMVCCNSSCGVCSPPDGACTAQFCTDSD
;
A
#
# COMPACT_ATOMS: atom_id res chain seq x y z
N MET A 1 -30.61 -80.17 -44.86
CA MET A 1 -29.16 -80.37 -45.07
C MET A 1 -28.80 -79.81 -46.42
N ALA A 2 -27.61 -79.21 -46.50
CA ALA A 2 -26.91 -78.67 -47.67
C ALA A 2 -27.35 -77.29 -48.20
N VAL A 3 -26.32 -76.52 -48.53
CA VAL A 3 -26.22 -75.07 -48.61
C VAL A 3 -25.45 -74.73 -49.91
N PHE A 4 -25.57 -73.48 -50.37
CA PHE A 4 -24.74 -72.76 -51.37
C PHE A 4 -25.08 -72.91 -52.87
N SER A 5 -25.53 -71.83 -53.52
CA SER A 5 -24.62 -70.82 -54.11
C SER A 5 -25.46 -69.74 -54.82
N VAL A 6 -25.30 -68.47 -54.45
CA VAL A 6 -25.94 -67.35 -55.15
C VAL A 6 -24.89 -66.67 -56.01
N SER A 7 -25.12 -66.71 -57.32
CA SER A 7 -24.30 -66.06 -58.35
C SER A 7 -24.40 -64.54 -58.23
N ALA A 8 -23.24 -63.91 -58.04
CA ALA A 8 -23.08 -62.49 -57.81
C ALA A 8 -23.13 -61.69 -59.13
N ARG A 9 -24.32 -61.18 -59.50
CA ARG A 9 -24.47 -60.10 -60.50
C ARG A 9 -25.75 -59.30 -60.24
N ALA A 10 -25.70 -58.35 -59.30
CA ALA A 10 -26.66 -57.24 -59.25
C ALA A 10 -26.28 -56.23 -58.17
N LEU A 11 -26.15 -54.97 -58.62
CA LEU A 11 -26.18 -53.73 -57.83
C LEU A 11 -25.03 -53.50 -56.83
N LEU A 12 -23.95 -52.90 -57.36
CA LEU A 12 -23.20 -51.89 -56.62
C LEU A 12 -24.13 -50.70 -56.32
N LEU A 13 -24.82 -50.74 -55.17
CA LEU A 13 -25.43 -49.56 -54.57
C LEU A 13 -24.38 -48.89 -53.68
N ALA A 14 -24.01 -47.68 -54.07
CA ALA A 14 -23.15 -46.78 -53.33
C ALA A 14 -23.78 -46.46 -51.97
N VAL A 15 -23.25 -47.06 -50.89
CA VAL A 15 -23.45 -46.54 -49.54
C VAL A 15 -22.23 -45.69 -49.22
N LEU A 16 -22.28 -44.42 -49.62
CA LEU A 16 -21.45 -43.38 -49.02
C LEU A 16 -21.93 -43.20 -47.58
N ALA A 17 -21.38 -44.00 -46.66
CA ALA A 17 -21.43 -43.68 -45.25
C ALA A 17 -20.67 -42.37 -45.07
N ALA A 18 -21.40 -41.25 -44.99
CA ALA A 18 -20.87 -40.04 -44.41
C ALA A 18 -20.54 -40.36 -42.95
N ALA A 19 -19.30 -40.81 -42.73
CA ALA A 19 -18.66 -40.67 -41.43
C ALA A 19 -18.51 -39.16 -41.21
N GLY A 20 -19.61 -38.53 -40.82
CA GLY A 20 -19.55 -37.28 -40.08
C GLY A 20 -18.74 -37.60 -38.85
N VAL A 21 -17.44 -37.30 -38.91
CA VAL A 21 -16.63 -37.13 -37.72
C VAL A 21 -17.38 -36.05 -36.94
N ARG A 22 -18.20 -36.49 -35.98
CA ARG A 22 -18.54 -35.64 -34.85
C ARG A 22 -17.22 -35.43 -34.14
N GLY A 23 -16.46 -34.45 -34.61
CA GLY A 23 -15.48 -33.81 -33.75
C GLY A 23 -16.30 -33.36 -32.56
N ASN A 24 -16.13 -34.04 -31.43
CA ASN A 24 -16.62 -33.53 -30.17
C ASN A 24 -16.11 -32.08 -30.10
N PRO A 25 -16.92 -31.08 -29.74
CA PRO A 25 -16.35 -29.81 -29.36
C PRO A 25 -15.37 -30.14 -28.23
N ILE A 26 -14.08 -29.98 -28.51
CA ILE A 26 -13.05 -29.96 -27.48
C ILE A 26 -13.47 -28.82 -26.58
N ASP A 27 -14.04 -29.18 -25.44
CA ASP A 27 -14.32 -28.27 -24.36
C ASP A 27 -12.96 -27.76 -23.87
N LEU A 28 -12.55 -26.62 -24.43
CA LEU A 28 -11.33 -25.89 -24.11
C LEU A 28 -11.43 -25.15 -22.76
N SER A 29 -12.35 -25.58 -21.89
CA SER A 29 -12.54 -25.04 -20.55
C SER A 29 -11.86 -25.93 -19.50
N SER A 30 -10.53 -26.03 -19.56
CA SER A 30 -9.73 -26.22 -18.33
C SER A 30 -8.25 -25.93 -18.61
N ASP A 31 -7.74 -24.84 -18.05
CA ASP A 31 -6.31 -24.51 -17.86
C ASP A 31 -5.39 -24.38 -19.10
N GLY A 32 -5.93 -24.24 -20.32
CA GLY A 32 -5.11 -24.21 -21.54
C GLY A 32 -5.76 -23.56 -22.76
N ALA A 33 -6.64 -22.57 -22.57
CA ALA A 33 -7.17 -21.81 -23.69
C ALA A 33 -6.00 -21.16 -24.46
N ILE A 34 -5.88 -21.45 -25.77
CA ILE A 34 -5.03 -20.69 -26.69
C ILE A 34 -5.63 -19.28 -26.77
N THR A 35 -5.40 -18.47 -25.76
CA THR A 35 -5.76 -17.06 -25.78
C THR A 35 -4.85 -16.37 -26.81
N PRO A 36 -5.25 -15.23 -27.39
CA PRO A 36 -4.33 -14.43 -28.20
C PRO A 36 -3.00 -14.13 -27.49
N CYS A 37 -2.97 -14.15 -26.16
CA CYS A 37 -1.76 -13.96 -25.35
C CYS A 37 -0.88 -15.22 -25.22
N ALA A 38 -1.37 -16.41 -25.59
CA ALA A 38 -0.65 -17.68 -25.43
C ALA A 38 0.67 -17.74 -26.22
N THR A 39 0.78 -16.99 -27.32
CA THR A 39 1.98 -16.94 -28.18
C THR A 39 2.71 -15.60 -28.14
N VAL A 40 2.21 -14.62 -27.36
CA VAL A 40 2.77 -13.26 -27.30
C VAL A 40 3.73 -13.13 -26.13
N LYS A 41 5.00 -12.83 -26.43
CA LYS A 41 6.04 -12.55 -25.43
C LYS A 41 6.21 -11.04 -25.25
N CYS A 42 5.63 -10.51 -24.20
CA CYS A 42 5.80 -9.11 -23.79
C CYS A 42 7.17 -8.87 -23.14
N THR A 43 7.61 -7.61 -23.08
CA THR A 43 8.85 -7.22 -22.39
C THR A 43 8.67 -7.31 -20.88
N SER A 44 9.76 -7.24 -20.09
CA SER A 44 9.68 -7.32 -18.62
C SER A 44 8.87 -6.21 -17.94
N THR A 45 8.47 -5.15 -18.66
CA THR A 45 7.64 -4.05 -18.14
C THR A 45 6.19 -4.10 -18.58
N THR A 46 5.85 -5.05 -19.44
CA THR A 46 4.52 -5.14 -20.04
C THR A 46 3.94 -6.53 -19.79
N THR A 47 2.65 -6.57 -19.54
CA THR A 47 1.91 -7.82 -19.40
C THR A 47 0.96 -7.96 -20.58
N CYS A 48 0.83 -9.18 -21.10
CA CYS A 48 -0.15 -9.43 -22.14
C CYS A 48 -1.56 -9.40 -21.53
N LYS A 49 -2.44 -8.59 -22.08
CA LYS A 49 -3.87 -8.61 -21.81
C LYS A 49 -4.62 -8.76 -23.13
N VAL A 50 -5.72 -9.51 -23.11
CA VAL A 50 -6.63 -9.58 -24.26
C VAL A 50 -7.58 -8.39 -24.19
N ILE A 51 -7.43 -7.43 -25.09
CA ILE A 51 -8.26 -6.23 -25.21
C ILE A 51 -8.90 -6.27 -26.59
N ASP A 52 -10.23 -6.20 -26.64
CA ASP A 52 -11.03 -6.33 -27.87
C ASP A 52 -10.71 -7.61 -28.68
N GLY A 53 -10.52 -8.73 -27.97
CA GLY A 53 -10.21 -10.02 -28.59
C GLY A 53 -8.80 -10.14 -29.17
N LYS A 54 -7.94 -9.14 -28.96
CA LYS A 54 -6.55 -9.13 -29.44
C LYS A 54 -5.57 -9.08 -28.27
N ALA A 55 -4.43 -9.74 -28.42
CA ALA A 55 -3.34 -9.60 -27.46
C ALA A 55 -2.71 -8.21 -27.55
N GLN A 56 -2.62 -7.53 -26.41
CA GLN A 56 -1.94 -6.25 -26.27
C GLN A 56 -0.98 -6.32 -25.07
N CYS A 57 0.28 -5.94 -25.29
CA CYS A 57 1.23 -5.76 -24.21
C CYS A 57 0.99 -4.39 -23.56
N VAL A 58 0.38 -4.39 -22.37
CA VAL A 58 0.10 -3.16 -21.62
C VAL A 58 1.11 -2.97 -20.49
N PRO A 59 1.45 -1.73 -20.10
CA PRO A 59 2.34 -1.49 -18.97
C PRO A 59 1.83 -2.17 -17.70
N ILE A 60 2.75 -2.77 -16.94
CA ILE A 60 2.43 -3.25 -15.59
C ILE A 60 2.18 -2.01 -14.71
N LEU A 61 0.92 -1.77 -14.37
CA LEU A 61 0.50 -0.68 -13.49
C LEU A 61 0.79 -1.09 -12.05
N GLY A 62 1.91 -0.61 -11.52
CA GLY A 62 2.28 -0.86 -10.13
C GLY A 62 2.85 -2.26 -9.90
N VAL A 63 4.13 -2.37 -9.54
CA VAL A 63 4.70 -3.63 -9.04
C VAL A 63 4.91 -3.50 -7.54
N LYS A 64 4.29 -4.37 -6.73
CA LYS A 64 4.52 -4.40 -5.28
C LYS A 64 6.00 -4.71 -5.01
N CYS A 65 6.67 -3.88 -4.23
CA CYS A 65 8.09 -4.02 -3.92
C CYS A 65 8.34 -3.64 -2.47
N GLY A 66 8.44 -4.63 -1.58
CA GLY A 66 8.52 -4.37 -0.14
C GLY A 66 7.33 -3.57 0.36
N ASN A 67 7.59 -2.41 0.95
CA ASN A 67 6.56 -1.50 1.47
C ASN A 67 6.03 -0.51 0.42
N THR A 68 6.67 -0.40 -0.75
CA THR A 68 6.22 0.48 -1.83
C THR A 68 5.53 -0.28 -2.98
N VAL A 69 4.94 0.48 -3.91
CA VAL A 69 4.49 -0.01 -5.21
C VAL A 69 5.25 0.81 -6.26
N CYS A 70 6.04 0.13 -7.10
CA CYS A 70 6.83 0.77 -8.14
C CYS A 70 5.95 1.42 -9.19
N GLU A 71 6.32 2.61 -9.67
CA GLU A 71 5.60 3.29 -10.75
C GLU A 71 5.57 2.46 -12.04
N ALA A 72 4.64 2.81 -12.94
CA ALA A 72 4.49 2.11 -14.22
C ALA A 72 5.81 2.12 -15.01
N GLY A 73 6.22 0.95 -15.50
CA GLY A 73 7.46 0.79 -16.25
C GLY A 73 8.73 0.58 -15.41
N LEU A 74 8.64 0.63 -14.08
CA LEU A 74 9.71 0.21 -13.18
C LEU A 74 9.57 -1.26 -12.78
N THR A 75 10.68 -1.87 -12.39
CA THR A 75 10.72 -3.24 -11.85
C THR A 75 11.23 -3.24 -10.41
N CYS A 76 10.75 -4.18 -9.60
CA CYS A 76 11.25 -4.33 -8.24
C CYS A 76 12.65 -4.94 -8.27
N CYS A 77 13.65 -4.17 -7.85
CA CYS A 77 15.05 -4.59 -7.82
C CYS A 77 15.38 -5.33 -6.54
N ASN A 78 14.88 -4.80 -5.41
CA ASN A 78 15.12 -5.36 -4.10
C ASN A 78 13.90 -5.13 -3.20
N PRO A 79 13.12 -6.18 -2.89
CA PRO A 79 11.93 -6.07 -2.04
C PRO A 79 12.27 -5.66 -0.61
N SER A 80 13.38 -6.16 -0.05
CA SER A 80 13.81 -5.81 1.31
C SER A 80 14.10 -4.31 1.45
N CYS A 81 14.58 -3.69 0.37
CA CYS A 81 14.90 -2.27 0.33
C CYS A 81 13.76 -1.39 -0.25
N SER A 82 12.63 -1.99 -0.66
CA SER A 82 11.58 -1.29 -1.42
C SER A 82 12.14 -0.52 -2.65
N LEU A 83 13.19 -1.08 -3.29
CA LEU A 83 13.94 -0.41 -4.34
C LEU A 83 13.38 -0.74 -5.72
N CYS A 84 12.87 0.28 -6.39
CA CYS A 84 12.39 0.21 -7.77
C CYS A 84 13.45 0.75 -8.74
N VAL A 85 13.69 0.05 -9.85
CA VAL A 85 14.67 0.48 -10.87
C VAL A 85 14.09 0.37 -12.27
N LYS A 86 14.76 1.03 -13.21
CA LYS A 86 14.49 0.84 -14.64
C LYS A 86 14.88 -0.58 -15.08
N PRO A 87 14.19 -1.14 -16.07
CA PRO A 87 14.55 -2.45 -16.63
C PRO A 87 15.99 -2.47 -17.15
N GLY A 88 16.66 -3.61 -16.97
CA GLY A 88 18.04 -3.82 -17.45
C GLY A 88 19.13 -3.25 -16.53
N MET A 89 18.77 -2.57 -15.44
CA MET A 89 19.71 -2.18 -14.40
C MET A 89 20.17 -3.40 -13.60
N ALA A 90 21.43 -3.42 -13.18
CA ALA A 90 21.95 -4.45 -12.30
C ALA A 90 21.32 -4.34 -10.90
N CYS A 91 21.00 -5.48 -10.30
CA CYS A 91 20.39 -5.57 -8.98
C CYS A 91 21.27 -6.37 -8.03
N THR A 92 21.35 -5.91 -6.78
CA THR A 92 22.00 -6.63 -5.69
C THR A 92 20.94 -7.26 -4.78
N ALA A 93 21.09 -8.55 -4.50
CA ALA A 93 20.19 -9.30 -3.62
C ALA A 93 20.61 -9.16 -2.13
N HIS A 94 20.97 -7.96 -1.70
CA HIS A 94 21.34 -7.71 -0.31
C HIS A 94 20.08 -7.52 0.55
N ILE A 95 20.08 -8.07 1.76
CA ILE A 95 19.00 -7.81 2.72
C ILE A 95 19.27 -6.43 3.32
N CYS A 96 18.43 -5.45 3.00
CA CYS A 96 18.49 -4.17 3.71
C CYS A 96 18.18 -4.40 5.21
N PRO A 97 18.93 -3.77 6.12
CA PRO A 97 18.60 -3.80 7.53
C PRO A 97 17.15 -3.32 7.72
N PRO A 98 16.42 -3.82 8.73
CA PRO A 98 15.12 -3.28 9.05
C PRO A 98 15.26 -1.77 9.20
N ILE A 99 14.42 -1.02 8.49
CA ILE A 99 14.32 0.42 8.67
C ILE A 99 14.14 0.62 10.17
N PRO A 100 15.00 1.40 10.86
CA PRO A 100 14.75 1.76 12.24
C PRO A 100 13.34 2.36 12.25
N ILE A 101 12.41 1.67 12.91
CA ILE A 101 11.12 2.26 13.22
C ILE A 101 11.48 3.31 14.27
N ASP A 102 11.75 4.53 13.81
CA ASP A 102 11.94 5.64 14.73
C ASP A 102 10.68 5.66 15.61
N PRO A 103 10.82 5.51 16.94
CA PRO A 103 9.68 5.40 17.81
C PRO A 103 8.77 6.60 17.58
N LEU A 104 7.49 6.37 17.31
CA LEU A 104 6.58 7.47 17.00
C LEU A 104 6.57 8.46 18.18
N PRO A 105 6.57 9.78 17.92
CA PRO A 105 6.41 10.76 18.99
C PRO A 105 5.14 10.47 19.80
N ILE A 106 5.26 10.41 21.13
CA ILE A 106 4.16 10.08 22.04
C ILE A 106 3.55 11.36 22.63
N GLN A 107 2.22 11.39 22.79
CA GLN A 107 1.53 12.49 23.46
C GLN A 107 1.67 12.39 24.99
N CYS A 108 1.98 13.50 25.65
CA CYS A 108 2.15 13.62 27.09
C CYS A 108 1.49 14.92 27.57
N GLY A 109 0.20 14.85 27.93
CA GLY A 109 -0.56 16.05 28.25
C GLY A 109 -0.66 17.01 27.06
N SER A 110 -0.18 18.24 27.23
CA SER A 110 -0.08 19.25 26.16
C SER A 110 1.22 19.20 25.36
N THR A 111 2.15 18.29 25.68
CA THR A 111 3.45 18.19 25.04
C THR A 111 3.56 16.90 24.24
N VAL A 112 4.27 16.94 23.12
CA VAL A 112 4.63 15.76 22.34
C VAL A 112 6.08 15.38 22.64
N CYS A 113 6.30 14.19 23.19
CA CYS A 113 7.64 13.70 23.48
C CYS A 113 8.36 13.28 22.19
N LYS A 114 9.67 13.51 22.17
CA LYS A 114 10.54 13.04 21.09
C LYS A 114 10.54 11.50 21.03
N PRO A 115 10.79 10.91 19.84
CA PRO A 115 11.07 9.49 19.68
C PRO A 115 12.03 8.96 20.74
N GLY A 116 11.67 7.86 21.40
CA GLY A 116 12.52 7.16 22.37
C GLY A 116 12.42 7.66 23.81
N LEU A 117 11.60 8.69 24.09
CA LEU A 117 11.27 9.13 25.45
C LEU A 117 9.94 8.52 25.92
N GLU A 118 9.78 8.43 27.24
CA GLU A 118 8.55 8.00 27.91
C GLU A 118 7.84 9.18 28.60
N CYS A 119 6.51 9.18 28.58
CA CYS A 119 5.73 10.20 29.28
C CYS A 119 5.79 9.94 30.78
N CYS A 120 6.64 10.70 31.47
CA CYS A 120 6.74 10.63 32.93
C CYS A 120 5.53 11.29 33.58
N ASN A 121 5.17 12.50 33.16
CA ASN A 121 4.10 13.24 33.80
C ASN A 121 3.22 13.96 32.78
N ALA A 122 2.06 13.37 32.49
CA ALA A 122 1.07 13.95 31.58
C ALA A 122 0.49 15.27 32.10
N SER A 123 0.39 15.47 33.43
CA SER A 123 -0.07 16.75 33.98
C SER A 123 0.89 17.89 33.66
N CYS A 124 2.18 17.58 33.50
CA CYS A 124 3.26 18.55 33.34
C CYS A 124 3.91 18.52 31.96
N GLY A 125 3.45 17.65 31.06
CA GLY A 125 4.11 17.39 29.77
C GLY A 125 5.56 16.90 29.89
N THR A 126 5.92 16.25 31.00
CA THR A 126 7.31 15.86 31.25
C THR A 126 7.64 14.52 30.60
N CYS A 127 8.60 14.54 29.69
CA CYS A 127 9.15 13.38 29.01
C CYS A 127 10.51 13.02 29.61
N VAL A 128 10.79 11.73 29.80
CA VAL A 128 12.08 11.25 30.35
C VAL A 128 12.63 10.09 29.53
N GLU A 129 13.92 9.81 29.70
CA GLU A 129 14.50 8.59 29.14
C GLU A 129 13.94 7.35 29.87
N PRO A 130 13.81 6.21 29.16
CA PRO A 130 13.44 4.95 29.77
C PRO A 130 14.31 4.60 30.99
N GLY A 131 13.69 4.16 32.08
CA GLY A 131 14.38 3.77 33.32
C GLY A 131 14.85 4.91 34.22
N LYS A 132 14.60 6.18 33.86
CA LYS A 132 14.79 7.29 34.80
C LYS A 132 13.63 7.37 35.79
N GLY A 133 13.96 7.74 37.03
CA GLY A 133 12.96 7.94 38.08
C GLY A 133 11.93 9.00 37.68
N CYS A 134 10.67 8.75 38.03
CA CYS A 134 9.56 9.62 37.66
C CYS A 134 8.72 9.99 38.89
N THR A 135 8.36 11.27 38.99
CA THR A 135 7.44 11.77 40.02
C THR A 135 6.10 12.14 39.39
N LYS A 136 5.03 11.46 39.82
CA LYS A 136 3.65 11.79 39.43
C LYS A 136 3.14 12.96 40.28
N GLN A 137 3.54 14.18 39.91
CA GLN A 137 3.08 15.41 40.54
C GLN A 137 1.92 16.01 39.74
N LEU A 138 0.91 16.56 40.40
CA LEU A 138 -0.07 17.40 39.72
C LEU A 138 0.55 18.79 39.48
N CYS A 139 0.71 19.17 38.21
CA CYS A 139 1.08 20.54 37.87
C CYS A 139 -0.17 21.40 37.97
N VAL A 140 -0.29 22.14 39.06
CA VAL A 140 -1.29 23.20 39.18
C VAL A 140 -0.73 24.42 38.44
N PRO A 141 -1.34 24.83 37.31
CA PRO A 141 -0.86 26.00 36.59
C PRO A 141 -1.01 27.22 37.50
N THR A 142 0.11 27.86 37.82
CA THR A 142 0.18 28.95 38.80
C THR A 142 0.04 30.33 38.15
N GLY A 143 -0.09 30.39 36.82
CA GLY A 143 -0.22 31.64 36.07
C GLY A 143 -1.67 32.08 35.86
N PRO A 144 -1.85 33.26 35.23
CA PRO A 144 -3.17 33.82 34.98
C PRO A 144 -3.96 32.99 33.97
N GLN A 145 -5.28 32.91 34.15
CA GLN A 145 -6.20 32.36 33.15
C GLN A 145 -6.16 33.22 31.88
N CYS A 146 -6.08 32.58 30.72
CA CYS A 146 -6.03 33.21 29.41
C CYS A 146 -6.95 32.45 28.44
N GLY A 147 -8.20 32.90 28.31
CA GLY A 147 -9.20 32.17 27.52
C GLY A 147 -9.44 30.77 28.06
N LYS A 148 -9.28 29.76 27.20
CA LYS A 148 -9.37 28.32 27.54
C LYS A 148 -8.07 27.74 28.10
N THR A 149 -7.00 28.53 28.16
CA THR A 149 -5.66 28.12 28.61
C THR A 149 -5.33 28.78 29.94
N VAL A 150 -4.45 28.19 30.75
CA VAL A 150 -3.83 28.87 31.90
C VAL A 150 -2.36 29.09 31.57
N CYS A 151 -1.89 30.33 31.72
CA CYS A 151 -0.51 30.66 31.38
C CYS A 151 0.48 29.97 32.34
N PRO A 152 1.69 29.62 31.85
CA PRO A 152 2.76 29.16 32.72
C PRO A 152 3.09 30.19 33.81
N ALA A 153 3.67 29.72 34.91
CA ALA A 153 4.14 30.60 35.97
C ALA A 153 5.13 31.65 35.41
N GLY A 154 4.93 32.92 35.76
CA GLY A 154 5.76 34.04 35.29
C GLY A 154 5.40 34.61 33.91
N MET A 155 4.38 34.07 33.23
CA MET A 155 3.84 34.66 32.00
C MET A 155 2.56 35.47 32.27
N VAL A 156 2.25 36.40 31.36
CA VAL A 156 1.01 37.18 31.36
C VAL A 156 0.10 36.74 30.21
N CYS A 157 -1.22 36.88 30.39
CA CYS A 157 -2.16 36.66 29.30
C CYS A 157 -2.02 37.79 28.28
N CYS A 158 -1.54 37.46 27.09
CA CYS A 158 -1.40 38.41 25.98
C CYS A 158 -2.71 38.50 25.19
N ASN A 159 -3.32 37.36 24.88
CA ASN A 159 -4.57 37.35 24.12
C ASN A 159 -5.52 36.26 24.63
N SER A 160 -6.54 36.69 25.35
CA SER A 160 -7.57 35.82 25.93
C SER A 160 -8.47 35.17 24.88
N SER A 161 -8.66 35.77 23.71
CA SER A 161 -9.44 35.15 22.62
C SER A 161 -8.76 33.90 22.06
N CYS A 162 -7.44 33.83 22.16
CA CYS A 162 -6.63 32.78 21.56
C CYS A 162 -5.91 31.90 22.60
N GLY A 163 -6.05 32.23 23.89
CA GLY A 163 -5.27 31.63 24.97
C GLY A 163 -3.75 31.78 24.81
N VAL A 164 -3.31 32.92 24.25
CA VAL A 164 -1.89 33.19 24.00
C VAL A 164 -1.26 33.88 25.21
N CYS A 165 -0.19 33.28 25.71
CA CYS A 165 0.62 33.80 26.81
C CYS A 165 1.91 34.42 26.28
N SER A 166 2.37 35.51 26.90
CA SER A 166 3.63 36.16 26.58
C SER A 166 4.45 36.43 27.84
N PRO A 167 5.76 36.71 27.71
CA PRO A 167 6.52 37.33 28.78
C PRO A 167 5.90 38.68 29.20
N PRO A 168 6.09 39.13 30.46
CA PRO A 168 5.56 40.41 30.96
C PRO A 168 5.92 41.63 30.10
N ASP A 169 7.12 41.64 29.51
CA ASP A 169 7.62 42.73 28.65
C ASP A 169 7.61 42.37 27.15
N GLY A 170 6.91 41.28 26.78
CA GLY A 170 6.81 40.84 25.39
C GLY A 170 5.84 41.70 24.59
N ALA A 171 6.14 41.91 23.30
CA ALA A 171 5.19 42.51 22.37
C ALA A 171 3.97 41.58 22.21
N CYS A 172 2.77 42.17 22.24
CA CYS A 172 1.53 41.43 22.18
C CYS A 172 0.61 42.01 21.09
N THR A 173 0.04 41.13 20.27
CA THR A 173 -1.02 41.50 19.32
C THR A 173 -2.35 40.92 19.80
N ALA A 174 -3.37 41.77 19.86
CA ALA A 174 -4.73 41.36 20.12
C ALA A 174 -5.42 41.03 18.78
N GLN A 175 -5.50 39.75 18.46
CA GLN A 175 -6.29 39.22 17.34
C GLN A 175 -7.48 38.41 17.86
N PHE A 176 -8.58 38.39 17.10
CA PHE A 176 -9.65 37.44 17.36
C PHE A 176 -9.30 36.11 16.72
N CYS A 177 -9.32 35.03 17.50
CA CYS A 177 -9.20 33.67 16.97
C CYS A 177 -10.59 33.10 16.74
N THR A 178 -10.81 32.51 15.56
CA THR A 178 -11.98 31.68 15.30
C THR A 178 -11.73 30.32 15.92
N ASP A 179 -12.55 29.92 16.89
CA ASP A 179 -12.61 28.52 17.33
C ASP A 179 -12.91 27.67 16.09
N SER A 180 -11.97 26.82 15.67
CA SER A 180 -12.24 25.77 14.68
C SER A 180 -12.63 24.53 15.47
N ASP A 181 -13.93 24.23 15.49
CA ASP A 181 -14.50 22.99 16.04
C ASP A 181 -13.92 21.74 15.36
#